data_AF-A0A9X1MC89-F1
#
_entry.id   AF-A0A9X1MC89-F1
#
_cell.length_a   1.000
_cell.length_b   1.000
_cell.length_c   1.000
_cell.angle_alpha   90.00
_cell.angle_beta   90.00
_cell.angle_gamma   90.00
#
_symmetry.space_group_name_H-M   'P 1'
#
loop_
_entity.id
_entity.type
_entity.pdbx_description
1 polymer ?
#
loop_
_entity_poly.entity_id
_entity_poly.type
_entity_poly.pdbx_seq_one_letter_code
_entity_poly.pdbx_strand_id
1 'polypeptide(L)'
;MPVELLFLVPAGAAAAAYWAAALAPRSGTWPMLRTLSFTAGIAAVLATVAGPFAERAHADFTLLSFSHVLAGMLGPALLVLGRPATLALRIMDPVPSRRLVRLLRSRPARFLAFPVTAAVLNAGGMLVMFRTPVFDTMRTQAPVHWLVTFHVLAAGYLWTAALIGRDPNPHRASLPLRAGVLILTIAAHNVLAKSLAASPPPGITAGEAESGAMAMYYAGGAVELLVVFIFCLQWYRSPGTRKARPAEGGTGLEAPAGVREPARG
;
A
#
# COMPACT_ATOMS: atom_id res chain seq x y z
N MET A 1 24.28 6.29 15.58
CA MET A 1 25.37 6.54 14.62
C MET A 1 25.64 5.40 13.62
N PRO A 2 26.23 4.21 13.94
CA PRO A 2 26.54 3.19 12.90
C PRO A 2 25.30 2.45 12.38
N VAL A 3 24.26 2.34 13.21
CA VAL A 3 23.02 1.61 12.87
C VAL A 3 22.09 2.42 11.98
N GLU A 4 22.01 3.74 12.15
CA GLU A 4 21.12 4.58 11.33
C GLU A 4 21.53 4.53 9.85
N LEU A 5 22.83 4.36 9.58
CA LEU A 5 23.35 4.12 8.23
C LEU A 5 22.79 2.83 7.60
N LEU A 6 22.47 1.81 8.40
CA LEU A 6 21.86 0.56 7.92
C LEU A 6 20.48 0.81 7.28
N PHE A 7 19.76 1.84 7.72
CA PHE A 7 18.44 2.22 7.18
C PHE A 7 18.54 3.35 6.16
N LEU A 8 19.41 4.33 6.41
CA LEU A 8 19.62 5.47 5.51
C LEU A 8 20.22 5.06 4.17
N VAL A 9 21.14 4.09 4.14
CA VAL A 9 21.75 3.60 2.89
C VAL A 9 20.73 2.97 1.95
N PRO A 10 19.95 1.94 2.35
CA PRO A 10 18.96 1.34 1.45
C PRO A 10 17.82 2.30 1.12
N ALA A 11 17.40 3.15 2.06
CA ALA A 11 16.37 4.17 1.80
C ALA A 11 16.86 5.24 0.81
N GLY A 12 18.08 5.73 0.98
CA GLY A 12 18.73 6.68 0.07
C GLY A 12 18.97 6.06 -1.30
N ALA A 13 19.44 4.81 -1.35
CA ALA A 13 19.60 4.07 -2.60
C ALA A 13 18.25 3.86 -3.31
N ALA A 14 17.19 3.51 -2.59
CA ALA A 14 15.85 3.36 -3.15
C ALA A 14 15.31 4.70 -3.70
N ALA A 15 15.49 5.79 -2.95
CA ALA A 15 15.09 7.13 -3.40
C ALA A 15 15.88 7.56 -4.65
N ALA A 16 17.20 7.41 -4.63
CA ALA A 16 18.07 7.76 -5.76
C ALA A 16 17.75 6.92 -7.01
N ALA A 17 17.59 5.60 -6.85
CA ALA A 17 17.21 4.71 -7.95
C ALA A 17 15.83 5.07 -8.52
N TYR A 18 14.87 5.41 -7.66
CA TYR A 18 13.54 5.83 -8.11
C TYR A 18 13.59 7.16 -8.86
N TRP A 19 14.35 8.15 -8.38
CA TRP A 19 14.54 9.43 -9.08
C TRP A 19 15.25 9.23 -10.42
N ALA A 20 16.34 8.46 -10.45
CA ALA A 20 17.03 8.13 -11.69
C ALA A 20 16.09 7.44 -12.70
N ALA A 21 15.26 6.53 -12.23
CA ALA A 21 14.25 5.87 -13.05
C ALA A 21 13.15 6.83 -13.53
N ALA A 22 12.70 7.76 -12.69
CA ALA A 22 11.68 8.74 -13.04
C ALA A 22 12.18 9.74 -14.10
N LEU A 23 13.46 10.12 -14.02
CA LEU A 23 14.12 11.03 -14.95
C LEU A 23 14.67 10.35 -16.21
N ALA A 24 14.70 9.02 -16.25
CA ALA A 24 15.19 8.28 -17.42
C ALA A 24 14.31 8.56 -18.66
N PRO A 25 14.89 8.73 -19.86
CA PRO A 25 14.10 8.98 -21.08
C PRO A 25 13.03 7.92 -21.36
N ARG A 26 13.29 6.67 -20.96
CA ARG A 26 12.37 5.53 -21.12
C ARG A 26 11.13 5.60 -20.20
N SER A 27 11.13 6.43 -19.17
CA SER A 27 9.99 6.58 -18.25
C SER A 27 8.80 7.32 -18.90
N GLY A 28 9.08 8.12 -19.94
CA GLY A 28 8.14 9.00 -20.61
C GLY A 28 7.69 10.15 -19.71
N THR A 29 6.41 10.52 -19.77
CA THR A 29 5.82 11.51 -18.85
C THR A 29 5.47 10.85 -17.50
N TRP A 30 6.44 10.79 -16.58
CA TRP A 30 6.20 10.30 -15.23
C TRP A 30 5.62 11.41 -14.32
N PRO A 31 4.45 11.22 -13.68
CA PRO A 31 3.85 12.28 -12.87
C PRO A 31 4.69 12.60 -11.62
N MET A 32 5.03 13.88 -11.43
CA MET A 32 5.84 14.34 -10.30
C MET A 32 5.20 13.99 -8.94
N LEU A 33 3.86 13.99 -8.85
CA LEU A 33 3.14 13.58 -7.65
C LEU A 33 3.47 12.15 -7.20
N ARG A 34 3.77 11.22 -8.13
CA ARG A 34 4.19 9.85 -7.78
C ARG A 34 5.58 9.81 -7.21
N THR A 35 6.48 10.64 -7.73
CA THR A 35 7.84 10.77 -7.19
C THR A 35 7.81 11.39 -5.80
N LEU A 36 7.07 12.48 -5.62
CA LEU A 36 6.87 13.11 -4.32
C LEU A 36 6.22 12.15 -3.30
N SER A 37 5.22 11.37 -3.73
CA SER A 37 4.60 10.35 -2.87
C SER A 37 5.63 9.30 -2.44
N PHE A 38 6.43 8.77 -3.38
CA PHE A 38 7.44 7.76 -3.05
C PHE A 38 8.51 8.31 -2.08
N THR A 39 9.02 9.52 -2.34
CA THR A 39 10.00 10.15 -1.45
C THR A 39 9.42 10.47 -0.08
N ALA A 40 8.18 10.95 -0.03
CA ALA A 40 7.49 11.23 1.23
C ALA A 40 7.24 9.93 2.03
N GLY A 41 6.93 8.82 1.34
CA GLY A 41 6.81 7.50 1.97
C GLY A 41 8.12 7.01 2.58
N ILE A 42 9.24 7.17 1.87
CA ILE A 42 10.57 6.86 2.40
C ILE A 42 10.89 7.74 3.62
N ALA A 43 10.67 9.05 3.52
CA ALA A 43 10.94 9.99 4.59
C ALA A 43 10.09 9.69 5.85
N ALA A 44 8.82 9.35 5.65
CA ALA A 44 7.91 8.94 6.72
C ALA A 44 8.44 7.71 7.47
N VAL A 45 8.86 6.66 6.74
CA VAL A 45 9.43 5.46 7.35
C VAL A 45 10.75 5.77 8.06
N LEU A 46 11.64 6.52 7.41
CA LEU A 46 12.94 6.89 8.00
C LEU A 46 12.79 7.67 9.31
N ALA A 47 11.80 8.57 9.40
CA ALA A 47 11.54 9.32 10.62
C ALA A 47 11.25 8.40 11.82
N THR A 48 10.66 7.23 11.59
CA THR A 48 10.31 6.27 12.67
C THR A 48 11.48 5.44 13.18
N VAL A 49 12.57 5.34 12.41
CA VAL A 49 13.74 4.49 12.74
C VAL A 49 15.01 5.29 12.99
N ALA A 50 15.04 6.57 12.60
CA ALA A 50 16.22 7.41 12.70
C ALA A 50 15.88 8.82 13.22
N GLY A 51 16.79 9.39 13.99
CA GLY A 51 16.71 10.76 14.48
C GLY A 51 15.87 10.94 15.76
N PRO A 52 15.66 12.20 16.18
CA PRO A 52 15.12 12.54 17.49
C PRO A 52 13.64 12.16 17.67
N PHE A 53 12.94 11.82 16.60
CA PHE A 53 11.57 11.32 16.68
C PHE A 53 11.54 9.85 17.14
N ALA A 54 12.39 9.00 16.55
CA ALA A 54 12.50 7.59 16.92
C ALA A 54 12.95 7.41 18.37
N GLU A 55 13.93 8.19 18.82
CA GLU A 55 14.41 8.16 20.21
C GLU A 55 13.32 8.53 21.21
N ARG A 56 12.53 9.57 20.91
CA ARG A 56 11.41 9.98 21.77
C ARG A 56 10.26 8.97 21.74
N ALA A 57 10.03 8.30 20.61
CA ALA A 57 9.02 7.26 20.49
C ALA A 57 9.31 6.04 21.38
N HIS A 58 10.56 5.80 21.79
CA HIS A 58 10.87 4.72 22.73
C HIS A 58 10.46 5.05 24.18
N ALA A 59 10.39 6.34 24.51
CA ALA A 59 10.04 6.82 25.85
C ALA A 59 8.56 7.20 25.98
N ASP A 60 7.93 7.66 24.90
CA ASP A 60 6.55 8.15 24.88
C ASP A 60 5.65 7.23 24.03
N PHE A 61 4.67 6.61 24.67
CA PHE A 61 3.70 5.73 24.03
C PHE A 61 2.85 6.41 22.95
N THR A 62 2.61 7.72 23.10
CA THR A 62 1.87 8.54 22.12
C THR A 62 2.67 8.67 20.83
N LEU A 63 3.97 8.98 20.96
CA LEU A 63 4.88 9.06 19.82
C LEU A 63 5.15 7.67 19.23
N LEU A 64 5.18 6.62 20.03
CA LEU A 64 5.25 5.24 19.54
C LEU A 64 4.05 4.89 18.67
N SER A 65 2.85 5.24 19.14
CA SER A 65 1.59 5.03 18.41
C SER A 65 1.58 5.80 17.09
N PHE A 66 2.06 7.05 17.10
CA PHE A 66 2.20 7.85 15.87
C PHE A 66 3.25 7.26 14.92
N SER A 67 4.37 6.78 15.44
CA SER A 67 5.41 6.08 14.68
C SER A 67 4.86 4.84 13.99
N HIS A 68 4.02 4.07 14.69
CA HIS A 68 3.35 2.92 14.12
C HIS A 68 2.46 3.28 12.94
N VAL A 69 1.62 4.31 13.06
CA VAL A 69 0.77 4.78 11.95
C VAL A 69 1.63 5.27 10.78
N LEU A 70 2.73 5.98 11.07
CA LEU A 70 3.62 6.51 10.07
C LEU A 70 4.34 5.40 9.27
N ALA A 71 4.88 4.39 9.96
CA ALA A 71 5.59 3.27 9.35
C ALA A 71 4.66 2.20 8.75
N GLY A 72 3.52 1.94 9.39
CA GLY A 72 2.61 0.85 9.07
C GLY A 72 1.45 1.22 8.15
N MET A 73 1.12 2.50 8.03
CA MET A 73 -0.01 2.96 7.22
C MET A 73 0.40 4.03 6.22
N LEU A 74 0.87 5.19 6.69
CA LEU A 74 1.12 6.34 5.82
C LEU A 74 2.29 6.11 4.86
N GLY A 75 3.44 5.66 5.37
CA GLY A 75 4.61 5.31 4.56
C GLY A 75 4.27 4.30 3.46
N PRO A 76 3.69 3.14 3.80
CA PRO A 76 3.26 2.15 2.82
C PRO A 76 2.24 2.68 1.80
N ALA A 77 1.25 3.46 2.24
CA ALA A 77 0.27 4.11 1.37
C ALA A 77 0.96 4.96 0.30
N LEU A 78 1.86 5.83 0.73
CA LEU A 78 2.63 6.72 -0.14
C LEU A 78 3.57 5.95 -1.09
N LEU A 79 4.23 4.89 -0.61
CA LEU A 79 5.09 4.03 -1.43
C LEU A 79 4.30 3.32 -2.54
N VAL A 80 3.12 2.79 -2.23
CA VAL A 80 2.24 2.14 -3.22
C VAL A 80 1.71 3.14 -4.24
N LEU A 81 1.39 4.38 -3.83
CA LEU A 81 0.98 5.44 -4.74
C LEU A 81 2.09 5.88 -5.70
N GLY A 82 3.35 5.69 -5.30
CA GLY A 82 4.51 5.84 -6.18
C GLY A 82 4.49 4.91 -7.39
N ARG A 83 3.86 3.73 -7.33
CA ARG A 83 3.91 2.71 -8.39
C ARG A 83 5.33 2.29 -8.80
N PRO A 84 6.19 1.91 -7.83
CA PRO A 84 7.59 1.61 -8.09
C PRO A 84 7.78 0.43 -9.05
N ALA A 85 6.92 -0.59 -9.00
CA ALA A 85 7.02 -1.71 -9.92
C ALA A 85 6.67 -1.31 -11.37
N THR A 86 5.67 -0.44 -11.56
CA THR A 86 5.36 0.12 -12.89
C THR A 86 6.55 0.91 -13.45
N LEU A 87 7.19 1.74 -12.63
CA LEU A 87 8.34 2.54 -13.06
C LEU A 87 9.52 1.64 -13.42
N ALA A 88 9.84 0.66 -12.57
CA ALA A 88 10.89 -0.32 -12.82
C ALA A 88 10.67 -1.07 -14.15
N LEU A 89 9.44 -1.53 -14.41
CA LEU A 89 9.11 -2.24 -15.65
C LEU A 89 9.21 -1.36 -16.91
N ARG A 90 9.07 -0.03 -16.79
CA ARG A 90 9.23 0.91 -17.92
C ARG A 90 10.70 1.13 -18.29
N ILE A 91 11.58 1.17 -17.30
CA ILE A 91 13.00 1.50 -17.52
C ILE A 91 13.87 0.26 -17.76
N MET A 92 13.48 -0.90 -17.21
CA MET A 92 14.25 -2.13 -17.28
C MET A 92 14.27 -2.72 -18.70
N ASP A 93 15.41 -3.30 -19.06
CA ASP A 93 15.54 -4.07 -20.28
C ASP A 93 14.62 -5.32 -20.26
N PRO A 94 14.30 -5.91 -21.43
CA PRO A 94 13.30 -6.98 -21.52
C PRO A 94 13.61 -8.22 -20.67
N VAL A 95 14.89 -8.56 -20.48
CA VAL A 95 15.31 -9.72 -19.69
C VAL A 95 15.06 -9.53 -18.18
N PRO A 96 15.58 -8.48 -17.50
CA PRO A 96 15.25 -8.24 -16.10
C PRO A 96 13.76 -7.97 -15.87
N SER A 97 13.08 -7.29 -16.82
CA SER A 97 11.63 -7.08 -16.76
C SER A 97 10.85 -8.42 -16.73
N ARG A 98 11.21 -9.39 -17.59
CA ARG A 98 10.62 -10.73 -17.57
C ARG A 98 10.88 -11.48 -16.27
N ARG A 99 12.05 -11.32 -15.64
CA ARG A 99 12.37 -11.93 -14.33
C ARG A 99 11.49 -11.33 -13.23
N LEU A 100 11.33 -10.02 -13.21
CA LEU A 100 10.46 -9.32 -12.25
C LEU A 100 9.00 -9.77 -12.42
N VAL A 101 8.48 -9.83 -13.65
CA VAL A 101 7.13 -10.35 -13.90
C VAL A 101 6.97 -11.80 -13.46
N ARG A 102 7.99 -12.66 -13.69
CA ARG A 102 7.97 -14.06 -13.23
C ARG A 102 7.94 -14.14 -11.70
N LEU A 103 8.70 -13.31 -11.01
CA LEU A 103 8.69 -13.21 -9.55
C LEU A 103 7.31 -12.77 -9.04
N LEU A 104 6.72 -11.74 -9.63
CA LEU A 104 5.38 -11.26 -9.29
C LEU A 104 4.28 -12.30 -9.57
N ARG A 105 4.49 -13.18 -10.55
CA ARG A 105 3.59 -14.30 -10.86
C ARG A 105 3.76 -15.52 -9.96
N SER A 106 4.80 -15.55 -9.13
CA SER A 106 5.12 -16.72 -8.29
C SER A 106 4.02 -17.02 -7.25
N ARG A 107 3.96 -18.29 -6.81
CA ARG A 107 3.05 -18.72 -5.73
C ARG A 107 3.22 -17.96 -4.41
N PRO A 108 4.44 -17.69 -3.90
CA PRO A 108 4.60 -16.89 -2.69
C PRO A 108 4.12 -15.45 -2.90
N ALA A 109 4.38 -14.84 -4.06
CA ALA A 109 3.86 -13.50 -4.37
C ALA A 109 2.32 -13.50 -4.43
N ARG A 110 1.70 -14.54 -4.99
CA ARG A 110 0.24 -14.72 -4.97
C ARG A 110 -0.32 -14.79 -3.55
N PHE A 111 0.34 -15.55 -2.67
CA PHE A 111 -0.10 -15.71 -1.29
C PHE A 111 0.03 -14.40 -0.50
N LEU A 112 1.17 -13.71 -0.61
CA LEU A 112 1.44 -12.45 0.09
C LEU A 112 0.60 -11.28 -0.44
N ALA A 113 0.34 -11.24 -1.75
CA ALA A 113 -0.49 -10.20 -2.37
C ALA A 113 -2.00 -10.47 -2.23
N PHE A 114 -2.40 -11.60 -1.62
CA PHE A 114 -3.80 -11.89 -1.38
C PHE A 114 -4.34 -10.99 -0.24
N PRO A 115 -5.47 -10.28 -0.42
CA PRO A 115 -5.94 -9.30 0.55
C PRO A 115 -6.13 -9.86 1.96
N VAL A 116 -6.65 -11.08 2.08
CA VAL A 116 -6.87 -11.70 3.40
C VAL A 116 -5.55 -11.99 4.10
N THR A 117 -4.57 -12.55 3.39
CA THR A 117 -3.23 -12.81 3.94
C THR A 117 -2.57 -11.50 4.39
N ALA A 118 -2.64 -10.47 3.55
CA ALA A 118 -2.08 -9.17 3.88
C ALA A 118 -2.77 -8.53 5.09
N ALA A 119 -4.10 -8.65 5.21
CA ALA A 119 -4.85 -8.20 6.37
C ALA A 119 -4.50 -8.97 7.65
N VAL A 120 -4.34 -10.29 7.57
CA VAL A 120 -3.91 -11.12 8.70
C VAL A 120 -2.49 -10.75 9.15
N LEU A 121 -1.55 -10.55 8.22
CA LEU A 121 -0.20 -10.12 8.55
C LEU A 121 -0.19 -8.73 9.21
N ASN A 122 -1.07 -7.83 8.77
CA ASN A 122 -1.19 -6.48 9.29
C ASN A 122 -1.85 -6.46 10.67
N ALA A 123 -3.10 -6.92 10.78
CA ALA A 123 -3.86 -6.94 12.03
C ALA A 123 -3.28 -7.91 13.06
N GLY A 124 -2.85 -9.10 12.62
CA GLY A 124 -2.19 -10.07 13.48
C GLY A 124 -0.84 -9.58 13.98
N GLY A 125 -0.04 -8.94 13.10
CA GLY A 125 1.22 -8.31 13.47
C GLY A 125 1.03 -7.23 14.54
N MET A 126 0.02 -6.38 14.41
CA MET A 126 -0.33 -5.38 15.42
C MET A 126 -0.74 -6.00 16.75
N LEU A 127 -1.58 -7.04 16.72
CA LEU A 127 -2.02 -7.72 17.94
C LEU A 127 -0.82 -8.31 18.68
N VAL A 128 0.07 -8.99 17.95
CA VAL A 128 1.31 -9.54 18.52
C VAL A 128 2.17 -8.41 19.09
N MET A 129 2.39 -7.34 18.34
CA MET A 129 3.24 -6.22 18.76
C MET A 129 2.77 -5.59 20.08
N PHE A 130 1.47 -5.35 20.25
CA PHE A 130 0.95 -4.65 21.43
C PHE A 130 0.52 -5.55 22.59
N ARG A 131 0.18 -6.83 22.34
CA ARG A 131 -0.38 -7.74 23.37
C ARG A 131 0.57 -8.81 23.84
N THR A 132 1.80 -8.84 23.33
CA THR A 132 2.80 -9.84 23.71
C THR A 132 4.06 -9.17 24.29
N PRO A 133 4.97 -9.94 24.92
CA PRO A 133 6.23 -9.42 25.44
C PRO A 133 7.15 -8.80 24.37
N VAL A 134 6.83 -8.97 23.08
CA VAL A 134 7.50 -8.29 21.97
C VAL A 134 7.46 -6.77 22.15
N PHE A 135 6.38 -6.22 22.74
CA PHE A 135 6.27 -4.80 23.04
C PHE A 135 7.42 -4.29 23.92
N ASP A 136 7.73 -5.02 24.99
CA ASP A 136 8.78 -4.61 25.91
C ASP A 136 10.17 -4.87 25.33
N THR A 137 10.30 -6.00 24.64
CA THR A 137 11.56 -6.40 23.99
C THR A 137 11.96 -5.44 22.88
N MET A 138 11.01 -4.91 22.09
CA MET A 138 11.33 -3.94 21.03
C MET A 138 11.75 -2.57 21.57
N ARG A 139 11.34 -2.19 22.79
CA ARG A 139 11.78 -0.94 23.42
C ARG A 139 13.21 -1.03 23.95
N THR A 140 13.59 -2.21 24.41
CA THR A 140 14.90 -2.46 25.05
C THR A 140 15.96 -2.97 24.06
N GLN A 141 15.56 -3.70 23.02
CA GLN A 141 16.45 -4.31 22.05
C GLN A 141 16.25 -3.74 20.64
N ALA A 142 17.27 -3.05 20.13
CA ALA A 142 17.25 -2.47 18.80
C ALA A 142 17.01 -3.48 17.65
N PRO A 143 17.59 -4.71 17.64
CA PRO A 143 17.31 -5.68 16.59
C PRO A 143 15.84 -6.09 16.49
N VAL A 144 15.15 -6.18 17.64
CA VAL A 144 13.73 -6.52 17.70
C VAL A 144 12.90 -5.35 17.21
N HIS A 145 13.25 -4.11 17.60
CA HIS A 145 12.64 -2.91 17.03
C HIS A 145 12.70 -2.91 15.49
N TRP A 146 13.86 -3.20 14.91
CA TRP A 146 14.03 -3.21 13.46
C TRP A 146 13.19 -4.29 12.77
N LEU A 147 13.16 -5.48 13.36
CA LEU A 147 12.36 -6.59 12.82
C LEU A 147 10.87 -6.26 12.85
N VAL A 148 10.39 -5.68 13.96
CA VAL A 148 9.00 -5.25 14.12
C VAL A 148 8.67 -4.14 13.13
N THR A 149 9.50 -3.10 13.02
CA THR A 149 9.27 -1.99 12.09
C THR A 149 9.30 -2.47 10.64
N PHE A 150 10.22 -3.37 10.29
CA PHE A 150 10.24 -4.01 8.97
C PHE A 150 8.96 -4.81 8.70
N HIS A 151 8.52 -5.64 9.66
CA HIS A 151 7.28 -6.41 9.53
C HIS A 151 6.06 -5.50 9.35
N VAL A 152 5.94 -4.45 10.18
CA VAL A 152 4.84 -3.48 10.13
C VAL A 152 4.82 -2.75 8.78
N LEU A 153 5.98 -2.30 8.30
CA LEU A 153 6.13 -1.68 6.98
C LEU A 153 5.74 -2.66 5.85
N ALA A 154 6.25 -3.90 5.90
CA ALA A 154 6.00 -4.91 4.88
C ALA A 154 4.52 -5.32 4.84
N ALA A 155 3.92 -5.57 6.00
CA ALA A 155 2.51 -5.91 6.13
C ALA A 155 1.60 -4.76 5.66
N GLY A 156 1.89 -3.53 6.06
CA GLY A 156 1.20 -2.34 5.61
C GLY A 156 1.31 -2.12 4.10
N TYR A 157 2.49 -2.38 3.52
CA TYR A 157 2.71 -2.29 2.07
C TYR A 157 1.93 -3.35 1.32
N LEU A 158 1.96 -4.61 1.77
CA LEU A 158 1.20 -5.69 1.16
C LEU A 158 -0.31 -5.42 1.24
N TRP A 159 -0.81 -4.96 2.39
CA TRP A 159 -2.21 -4.64 2.59
C TRP A 159 -2.66 -3.52 1.66
N THR A 160 -1.92 -2.42 1.63
CA THR A 160 -2.18 -1.28 0.76
C THR A 160 -2.08 -1.69 -0.73
N ALA A 161 -1.07 -2.47 -1.12
CA ALA A 161 -0.89 -2.90 -2.49
C ALA A 161 -2.02 -3.84 -2.95
N ALA A 162 -2.47 -4.75 -2.08
CA ALA A 162 -3.60 -5.65 -2.34
C ALA A 162 -4.93 -4.88 -2.48
N LEU A 163 -5.09 -3.79 -1.71
CA LEU A 163 -6.33 -3.01 -1.68
C LEU A 163 -6.39 -1.86 -2.68
N ILE A 164 -5.35 -1.06 -2.88
CA ILE A 164 -5.39 0.10 -3.80
C ILE A 164 -4.25 0.11 -4.82
N GLY A 165 -3.35 -0.87 -4.79
CA GLY A 165 -2.22 -0.97 -5.72
C GLY A 165 -2.68 -1.03 -7.18
N ARG A 166 -2.05 -0.18 -8.02
CA ARG A 166 -2.24 -0.14 -9.49
C ARG A 166 -1.03 -0.68 -10.26
N ASP A 167 -0.04 -1.20 -9.55
CA ASP A 167 1.04 -1.94 -10.18
C ASP A 167 0.51 -3.24 -10.83
N PRO A 168 1.19 -3.77 -11.86
CA PRO A 168 0.76 -5.01 -12.51
C PRO A 168 0.67 -6.16 -11.50
N ASN A 169 -0.57 -6.57 -11.18
CA ASN A 169 -0.85 -7.67 -10.27
C ASN A 169 -1.66 -8.74 -11.00
N PRO A 170 -1.03 -9.85 -11.43
CA PRO A 170 -1.70 -10.96 -12.11
C PRO A 170 -2.77 -11.67 -11.26
N HIS A 171 -2.70 -11.52 -9.94
CA HIS A 171 -3.51 -12.25 -8.96
C HIS A 171 -4.50 -11.33 -8.24
N ARG A 172 -4.93 -10.25 -8.89
CA ARG A 172 -5.77 -9.21 -8.28
C ARG A 172 -7.13 -9.80 -7.87
N ALA A 173 -7.44 -9.73 -6.59
CA ALA A 173 -8.70 -10.19 -6.02
C ALA A 173 -9.91 -9.37 -6.50
N SER A 174 -11.09 -9.97 -6.38
CA SER A 174 -12.36 -9.32 -6.73
C SER A 174 -12.59 -8.07 -5.87
N LEU A 175 -13.31 -7.10 -6.44
CA LEU A 175 -13.67 -5.86 -5.76
C LEU A 175 -14.42 -6.07 -4.43
N PRO A 176 -15.46 -6.93 -4.34
CA PRO A 176 -16.18 -7.14 -3.08
C PRO A 176 -15.29 -7.75 -1.99
N LEU A 177 -14.38 -8.67 -2.33
CA LEU A 177 -13.45 -9.23 -1.36
C LEU A 177 -12.51 -8.16 -0.81
N ARG A 178 -11.96 -7.30 -1.69
CA ARG A 178 -11.10 -6.19 -1.27
C ARG A 178 -11.86 -5.18 -0.41
N ALA A 179 -13.10 -4.86 -0.75
CA ALA A 179 -13.94 -3.96 0.06
C ALA A 179 -14.25 -4.55 1.44
N GLY A 180 -14.62 -5.83 1.52
CA GLY A 180 -14.87 -6.52 2.79
C GLY A 180 -13.62 -6.57 3.67
N VAL A 181 -12.47 -6.90 3.09
CA VAL A 181 -11.18 -6.91 3.81
C VAL A 181 -10.77 -5.52 4.28
N LEU A 182 -10.98 -4.48 3.47
CA LEU A 182 -10.73 -3.09 3.85
C LEU A 182 -11.53 -2.71 5.09
N ILE A 183 -12.85 -2.94 5.07
CA ILE A 183 -13.74 -2.63 6.20
C ILE A 183 -13.34 -3.42 7.45
N LEU A 184 -13.09 -4.73 7.31
CA LEU A 184 -12.73 -5.58 8.44
C LEU A 184 -11.38 -5.17 9.06
N THR A 185 -10.40 -4.79 8.25
CA THR A 185 -9.08 -4.37 8.75
C THR A 185 -9.17 -3.02 9.46
N ILE A 186 -9.94 -2.07 8.90
CA ILE A 186 -10.22 -0.77 9.54
C ILE A 186 -10.92 -0.97 10.88
N ALA A 187 -11.91 -1.86 10.93
CA ALA A 187 -12.59 -2.20 12.18
C ALA A 187 -11.62 -2.80 13.20
N ALA A 188 -10.78 -3.75 12.78
CA ALA A 188 -9.78 -4.38 13.64
C ALA A 188 -8.77 -3.36 14.20
N HIS A 189 -8.26 -2.45 13.36
CA HIS A 189 -7.34 -1.38 13.76
C HIS A 189 -7.97 -0.44 14.81
N ASN A 190 -9.20 0.00 14.55
CA ASN A 190 -9.92 0.92 15.45
C ASN A 190 -10.35 0.25 16.77
N VAL A 191 -10.75 -1.03 16.73
CA VAL A 191 -11.01 -1.83 17.94
C VAL A 191 -9.71 -1.99 18.73
N LEU A 192 -8.58 -2.25 18.07
CA LEU A 192 -7.30 -2.35 18.77
C LEU A 192 -6.93 -1.03 19.45
N ALA A 193 -7.09 0.12 18.78
CA ALA A 193 -6.85 1.43 19.39
C ALA A 193 -7.67 1.64 20.66
N LYS A 194 -8.99 1.41 20.60
CA LYS A 194 -9.86 1.50 21.78
C LYS A 194 -9.47 0.49 22.87
N SER A 195 -9.05 -0.69 22.47
CA SER A 195 -8.64 -1.72 23.41
C SER A 195 -7.34 -1.39 24.14
N LEU A 196 -6.45 -0.57 23.56
CA LEU A 196 -5.23 -0.10 24.24
C LEU A 196 -5.57 0.92 25.33
N ALA A 197 -6.54 1.80 25.08
CA ALA A 197 -7.05 2.70 26.12
C ALA A 197 -7.73 1.92 27.27
N ALA A 198 -8.50 0.88 26.94
CA ALA A 198 -9.21 0.07 27.93
C ALA A 198 -8.30 -0.93 28.69
N SER A 199 -7.23 -1.39 28.04
CA SER A 199 -6.31 -2.40 28.58
C SER A 199 -4.88 -2.06 28.16
N PRO A 200 -4.22 -1.17 28.92
CA PRO A 200 -2.86 -0.70 28.60
C PRO A 200 -1.85 -1.85 28.62
N PRO A 201 -0.84 -1.83 27.74
CA PRO A 201 0.30 -2.73 27.84
C PRO A 201 1.03 -2.59 29.18
N PRO A 202 1.71 -3.64 29.67
CA PRO A 202 2.49 -3.58 30.90
C PRO A 202 3.52 -2.43 30.86
N GLY A 203 3.56 -1.61 31.90
CA GLY A 203 4.51 -0.50 32.02
C GLY A 203 4.06 0.81 31.36
N ILE A 204 2.82 0.91 30.88
CA ILE A 204 2.21 2.15 30.38
C ILE A 204 1.10 2.60 31.33
N THR A 205 1.07 3.88 31.69
CA THR A 205 0.01 4.42 32.56
C THR A 205 -1.30 4.58 31.81
N ALA A 206 -2.44 4.65 32.52
CA ALA A 206 -3.75 4.82 31.88
C ALA A 206 -3.84 6.11 31.04
N GLY A 207 -3.25 7.21 31.52
CA GLY A 207 -3.25 8.48 30.80
C GLY A 207 -2.43 8.43 29.50
N GLU A 208 -1.25 7.80 29.53
CA GLU A 208 -0.43 7.60 28.33
C GLU A 208 -1.09 6.64 27.33
N ALA A 209 -1.77 5.61 27.83
CA ALA A 209 -2.49 4.67 26.98
C ALA A 209 -3.68 5.32 26.28
N GLU A 210 -4.40 6.22 26.97
CA GLU A 210 -5.47 7.02 26.37
C GLU A 210 -4.92 7.95 25.29
N SER A 211 -3.85 8.70 25.57
CA SER A 211 -3.26 9.62 24.60
C SER A 211 -2.72 8.88 23.37
N GLY A 212 -2.02 7.75 23.57
CA GLY A 212 -1.52 6.92 22.47
C GLY A 212 -2.63 6.25 21.68
N ALA A 213 -3.68 5.76 22.34
CA ALA A 213 -4.86 5.22 21.66
C ALA A 213 -5.56 6.28 20.80
N MET A 214 -5.72 7.51 21.31
CA MET A 214 -6.29 8.62 20.54
C MET A 214 -5.40 8.98 19.35
N ALA A 215 -4.08 9.06 19.54
CA ALA A 215 -3.14 9.30 18.44
C ALA A 215 -3.25 8.21 17.36
N MET A 216 -3.29 6.93 17.75
CA MET A 216 -3.44 5.81 16.82
C MET A 216 -4.79 5.84 16.10
N TYR A 217 -5.88 6.14 16.82
CA TYR A 217 -7.24 6.21 16.27
C TYR A 217 -7.39 7.35 15.26
N TYR A 218 -6.99 8.57 15.59
CA TYR A 218 -7.17 9.72 14.71
C TYR A 218 -6.17 9.73 13.55
N ALA A 219 -4.89 9.49 13.81
CA ALA A 219 -3.88 9.46 12.74
C ALA A 219 -4.13 8.27 11.80
N GLY A 220 -4.42 7.09 12.36
CA GLY A 220 -4.79 5.91 11.58
C GLY A 220 -6.06 6.15 10.77
N GLY A 221 -7.12 6.68 11.40
CA GLY A 221 -8.39 7.02 10.75
C GLY A 221 -8.23 7.98 9.57
N ALA A 222 -7.33 8.96 9.65
CA ALA A 222 -7.03 9.86 8.52
C ALA A 222 -6.43 9.10 7.32
N VAL A 223 -5.50 8.18 7.57
CA VAL A 223 -4.89 7.35 6.52
C VAL A 223 -5.90 6.33 5.96
N GLU A 224 -6.71 5.72 6.84
CA GLU A 224 -7.79 4.80 6.44
C GLU A 224 -8.79 5.51 5.53
N LEU A 225 -9.22 6.73 5.88
CA LEU A 225 -10.11 7.53 5.07
C LEU A 225 -9.50 7.87 3.71
N LEU A 226 -8.20 8.19 3.67
CA LEU A 226 -7.47 8.40 2.42
C LEU A 226 -7.48 7.12 1.55
N VAL A 227 -7.20 5.96 2.14
CA VAL A 227 -7.20 4.67 1.42
C VAL A 227 -8.60 4.34 0.90
N VAL A 228 -9.64 4.52 1.73
CA VAL A 228 -11.05 4.34 1.35
C VAL A 228 -11.42 5.29 0.21
N PHE A 229 -11.08 6.58 0.33
CA PHE A 229 -11.33 7.58 -0.70
C PHE A 229 -10.69 7.18 -2.02
N ILE A 230 -9.42 6.78 -1.99
CA ILE A 230 -8.70 6.31 -3.18
C ILE A 230 -9.39 5.08 -3.74
N PHE A 231 -9.69 4.08 -2.91
CA PHE A 231 -10.39 2.84 -3.31
C PHE A 231 -11.69 3.12 -4.05
N CYS A 232 -12.55 3.95 -3.46
CA CYS A 232 -13.83 4.39 -4.04
C CYS A 232 -13.61 5.15 -5.35
N LEU A 233 -12.62 6.04 -5.41
CA LEU A 233 -12.27 6.76 -6.64
C LEU A 233 -11.80 5.80 -7.74
N GLN A 234 -11.04 4.74 -7.40
CA GLN A 234 -10.64 3.73 -8.39
C GLN A 234 -11.83 2.93 -8.89
N TRP A 235 -12.76 2.59 -7.99
CA TRP A 235 -14.00 1.92 -8.37
C TRP A 235 -14.81 2.80 -9.31
N TYR A 236 -15.12 4.04 -8.92
CA TYR A 236 -15.93 4.96 -9.71
C TYR A 236 -15.37 5.18 -11.13
N ARG A 237 -14.04 5.23 -11.27
CA ARG A 237 -13.35 5.38 -12.57
C ARG A 237 -13.15 4.07 -13.34
N SER A 238 -13.49 2.91 -12.77
CA SER A 238 -13.36 1.63 -13.47
C SER A 238 -14.43 1.52 -14.58
N PRO A 239 -14.08 1.20 -15.84
CA PRO A 239 -15.01 1.22 -16.98
C PRO A 239 -16.20 0.23 -16.97
N GLY A 240 -16.62 -0.30 -15.81
CA GLY A 240 -17.58 -1.39 -15.68
C GLY A 240 -19.06 -1.00 -15.48
N THR A 241 -19.42 0.29 -15.55
CA THR A 241 -20.81 0.76 -15.39
C THR A 241 -21.39 1.40 -16.65
N ARG A 242 -20.72 1.28 -17.81
CA ARG A 242 -21.37 1.59 -19.09
C ARG A 242 -22.26 0.39 -19.43
N LYS A 243 -23.53 0.49 -19.02
CA LYS A 243 -24.63 -0.43 -19.40
C LYS A 243 -24.42 -0.87 -20.84
N ALA A 244 -24.45 -2.19 -21.08
CA ALA A 244 -24.54 -2.75 -22.40
C ALA A 244 -25.63 -2.01 -23.17
N ARG A 245 -25.26 -1.26 -24.21
CA ARG A 245 -26.22 -0.75 -25.17
C ARG A 245 -26.86 -2.00 -25.78
N PRO A 246 -28.19 -2.17 -25.74
CA PRO A 246 -28.84 -3.27 -26.46
C PRO A 246 -28.35 -3.20 -27.90
N ALA A 247 -27.85 -4.31 -28.42
CA ALA A 247 -27.52 -4.41 -29.83
C ALA A 247 -28.79 -4.06 -30.61
N GLU A 248 -28.80 -2.89 -31.26
CA GLU A 248 -29.77 -2.58 -32.30
C GLU A 248 -29.59 -3.67 -33.36
N GLY A 249 -30.59 -4.55 -33.44
CA GLY A 249 -30.64 -5.63 -34.41
C GLY A 249 -30.65 -5.03 -35.81
N GLY A 250 -29.50 -5.07 -36.48
CA GLY A 250 -29.39 -4.79 -37.89
C GLY A 250 -30.02 -5.92 -38.70
N THR A 251 -31.32 -5.80 -39.01
CA THR A 251 -31.90 -6.47 -40.18
C THR A 251 -31.71 -5.55 -41.39
N GLY A 252 -30.48 -5.52 -41.91
CA GLY A 252 -30.19 -5.01 -43.24
C GLY A 252 -30.36 -6.16 -44.24
N LEU A 253 -31.58 -6.33 -44.76
CA LEU A 253 -31.80 -7.07 -46.00
C LEU A 253 -31.44 -6.13 -47.15
N GLU A 254 -30.28 -6.41 -47.76
CA GLU A 254 -29.78 -5.75 -48.96
C GLU A 254 -30.81 -5.87 -50.10
N ALA A 255 -31.20 -4.72 -50.65
CA ALA A 255 -31.79 -4.63 -51.97
C ALA A 255 -30.66 -4.43 -52.99
N PRO A 256 -30.51 -5.24 -54.04
CA PRO A 256 -29.54 -4.98 -55.08
C PRO A 256 -30.10 -3.96 -56.09
N ALA A 257 -29.46 -2.78 -56.14
CA ALA A 257 -29.61 -1.81 -57.22
C ALA A 257 -28.96 -2.34 -58.51
N GLY A 258 -29.61 -2.06 -59.63
CA GLY A 258 -29.36 -2.72 -60.91
C GLY A 258 -28.05 -2.40 -61.63
N VAL A 259 -27.74 -3.28 -62.58
CA VAL A 259 -26.79 -3.07 -63.67
C VAL A 259 -27.58 -3.20 -64.98
N ARG A 260 -27.56 -2.13 -65.77
CA ARG A 260 -28.08 -2.05 -67.15
C ARG A 260 -27.06 -2.67 -68.12
N GLU A 261 -27.54 -3.37 -69.14
CA GLU A 261 -26.85 -3.55 -70.43
C GLU A 261 -27.87 -3.62 -71.59
N PRO A 262 -27.43 -3.41 -72.86
CA PRO A 262 -28.20 -2.66 -73.85
C PRO A 262 -28.81 -3.49 -75.01
N ALA A 263 -29.78 -2.85 -75.67
CA ALA A 263 -30.21 -2.97 -77.07
C ALA A 263 -30.39 -4.36 -77.71
N ARG A 264 -31.66 -4.75 -77.97
CA ARG A 264 -32.14 -5.38 -79.22
C ARG A 264 -33.63 -5.08 -79.42
N GLY A 265 -34.00 -4.60 -80.61
CA GLY A 265 -35.39 -4.45 -81.07
C GLY A 265 -35.74 -3.04 -81.47
#